data_AF-A0A0R3U0P1-F1
#
_entry.id   AF-A0A0R3U0P1-F1
#
_cell.length_a   1.000
_cell.length_b   1.000
_cell.length_c   1.000
_cell.angle_alpha   90.00
_cell.angle_beta   90.00
_cell.angle_gamma   90.00
#
_symmetry.space_group_name_H-M   'P 1'
#
loop_
_entity.id
_entity.type
_entity.pdbx_description
1 polymer ?
#
loop_
_entity_poly.entity_id
_entity_poly.type
_entity_poly.pdbx_seq_one_letter_code
_entity_poly.pdbx_strand_id
1 'polypeptide(L)'
;MFMEALFAFENLRVSKHFDCDSYSRANDSVGNFDEIREKLVQANMLTERANALLNECRSNVRYCVSLQVPIQCLNQAKRATEDAFSIFQKSQRIQCEPVIEVRRGNVRERSISLARMQSTLRELEATRDDPESNPLAVTSTTSVFNELK
;
A
#
# COMPACT_ATOMS: atom_id res chain seq x y z
N MET A 1 16.96 12.02 16.72
CA MET A 1 15.83 11.14 17.10
C MET A 1 15.02 10.59 15.92
N PHE A 2 15.33 10.89 14.65
CA PHE A 2 14.63 10.32 13.48
C PHE A 2 15.23 8.99 12.96
N MET A 3 16.38 8.56 13.48
CA MET A 3 17.09 7.36 13.00
C MET A 3 16.58 6.05 13.63
N GLU A 4 15.93 6.08 14.79
CA GLU A 4 15.50 4.84 15.46
C GLU A 4 14.19 4.27 14.89
N ALA A 5 13.35 5.12 14.29
CA ALA A 5 12.11 4.67 13.64
C ALA A 5 12.37 3.89 12.33
N LEU A 6 13.52 4.12 11.67
CA LEU A 6 13.90 3.35 10.49
C LEU A 6 14.34 1.92 10.84
N PHE A 7 14.99 1.74 11.99
CA PHE A 7 15.52 0.44 12.41
C PHE A 7 14.41 -0.56 12.79
N ALA A 8 13.24 -0.07 13.19
CA ALA A 8 12.07 -0.92 13.46
C ALA A 8 11.43 -1.50 12.18
N PHE A 9 11.58 -0.82 11.04
CA PHE A 9 10.98 -1.28 9.77
C PHE A 9 11.82 -2.34 9.06
N GLU A 10 13.13 -2.33 9.24
CA GLU A 10 14.05 -3.26 8.57
C GLU A 10 14.03 -4.66 9.21
N ASN A 11 13.64 -4.76 10.48
CA ASN A 11 13.49 -6.04 11.19
C ASN A 11 12.21 -6.82 10.82
N LEU A 12 11.26 -6.23 10.08
CA LEU A 12 10.03 -6.92 9.69
C LEU A 12 10.20 -7.83 8.46
N ARG A 13 11.38 -7.87 7.84
CA ARG A 13 11.66 -8.72 6.67
C ARG A 13 12.10 -10.15 7.01
N VAL A 14 12.33 -10.47 8.28
CA VAL A 14 12.78 -11.81 8.69
C VAL A 14 12.03 -12.27 9.94
N SER A 15 10.74 -12.60 9.81
CA SER A 15 10.15 -13.59 10.71
C SER A 15 8.96 -14.27 10.03
N LYS A 16 9.24 -15.40 9.37
CA LYS A 16 8.23 -16.40 9.05
C LYS A 16 8.00 -17.26 10.29
N HIS A 17 7.19 -16.76 11.23
CA HIS A 17 6.45 -17.59 12.18
C HIS A 17 5.26 -16.78 12.67
N PHE A 18 4.09 -16.98 12.06
CA PHE A 18 2.84 -16.50 12.60
C PHE A 18 2.25 -17.63 13.44
N ASP A 19 2.66 -17.69 14.72
CA ASP A 19 1.89 -18.45 15.70
C ASP A 19 0.72 -17.56 16.14
N CYS A 20 -0.43 -17.81 15.52
CA CYS A 20 -1.70 -17.20 15.87
C CYS A 20 -2.35 -18.02 16.99
N ASP A 21 -1.76 -18.01 18.18
CA ASP A 21 -2.43 -18.58 19.36
C ASP A 21 -2.33 -17.67 20.57
N SER A 22 -3.52 -17.39 21.13
CA SER A 22 -3.77 -16.92 22.49
C SER A 22 -3.52 -15.45 22.84
N TYR A 23 -4.51 -14.58 22.60
CA TYR A 23 -4.87 -13.51 23.54
C TYR A 23 -6.39 -13.31 23.61
N SER A 24 -7.03 -14.17 24.40
CA SER A 24 -8.35 -13.88 24.96
C SER A 24 -8.18 -13.12 26.27
N ARG A 25 -8.96 -12.04 26.39
CA ARG A 25 -9.23 -11.14 27.53
C ARG A 25 -8.25 -9.99 27.82
N ALA A 26 -8.88 -8.80 27.78
CA ALA A 26 -8.63 -7.58 28.55
C ALA A 26 -8.05 -6.38 27.77
N ASN A 27 -8.92 -5.67 27.03
CA ASN A 27 -9.08 -4.21 27.06
C ASN A 27 -9.90 -3.75 25.84
N ASP A 28 -11.07 -3.16 26.07
CA ASP A 28 -11.88 -2.47 25.06
C ASP A 28 -11.23 -1.15 24.55
N SER A 29 -9.92 -0.97 24.76
CA SER A 29 -9.12 0.15 24.25
C SER A 29 -7.97 -0.30 23.33
N VAL A 30 -7.83 -1.61 23.06
CA VAL A 30 -6.86 -2.09 22.06
C VAL A 30 -7.49 -1.82 20.70
N GLY A 31 -7.04 -0.74 20.05
CA GLY A 31 -7.56 -0.34 18.73
C GLY A 31 -7.72 -1.55 17.82
N ASN A 32 -8.90 -1.71 17.25
CA ASN A 32 -9.24 -2.86 16.42
C ASN A 32 -8.30 -2.92 15.19
N PHE A 33 -7.31 -3.82 15.22
CA PHE A 33 -6.39 -4.08 14.10
C PHE A 33 -6.96 -5.04 13.08
N ASP A 34 -8.15 -5.60 13.31
CA ASP A 34 -8.68 -6.64 12.45
C ASP A 34 -8.97 -6.08 11.05
N GLU A 35 -9.49 -4.85 10.97
CA GLU A 35 -9.73 -4.18 9.68
C GLU A 35 -8.43 -3.97 8.90
N ILE A 36 -7.36 -3.49 9.53
CA ILE A 36 -6.09 -3.28 8.82
C ILE A 36 -5.41 -4.60 8.47
N ARG A 37 -5.53 -5.62 9.34
CA ARG A 37 -5.03 -6.96 9.08
C ARG A 37 -5.73 -7.56 7.85
N GLU A 38 -7.05 -7.49 7.79
CA GLU A 38 -7.83 -7.97 6.66
C GLU A 38 -7.45 -7.26 5.36
N LYS A 39 -7.36 -5.92 5.39
CA LYS A 39 -6.93 -5.15 4.22
C LYS A 39 -5.51 -5.47 3.78
N LEU A 40 -4.58 -5.76 4.71
CA LEU A 40 -3.21 -6.20 4.41
C LEU A 40 -3.19 -7.59 3.75
N VAL A 41 -3.97 -8.53 4.27
CA VAL A 41 -4.10 -9.87 3.67
C VAL A 41 -4.65 -9.75 2.25
N GLN A 42 -5.70 -8.94 2.05
CA GLN A 42 -6.27 -8.68 0.74
C GLN A 42 -5.24 -8.04 -0.21
N ALA A 43 -4.50 -7.04 0.26
CA ALA A 43 -3.45 -6.37 -0.50
C ALA A 43 -2.35 -7.34 -0.95
N ASN A 44 -1.92 -8.25 -0.06
CA ASN A 44 -0.91 -9.26 -0.38
C ASN A 44 -1.42 -10.22 -1.45
N MET A 45 -2.62 -10.78 -1.28
CA MET A 45 -3.18 -11.72 -2.26
C MET A 45 -3.31 -11.10 -3.66
N LEU A 46 -3.81 -9.85 -3.75
CA LEU A 46 -3.94 -9.16 -5.03
C LEU A 46 -2.57 -8.88 -5.67
N THR A 47 -1.60 -8.47 -4.86
CA THR A 47 -0.22 -8.18 -5.28
C THR A 47 0.49 -9.43 -5.79
N GLU A 48 0.37 -10.54 -5.07
CA GLU A 48 0.93 -11.84 -5.45
C GLU A 48 0.37 -12.31 -6.79
N ARG A 49 -0.96 -12.26 -6.95
CA ARG A 49 -1.63 -12.69 -8.18
C ARG A 49 -1.25 -11.81 -9.37
N ALA A 50 -1.23 -10.50 -9.21
CA ALA A 50 -0.82 -9.59 -10.29
C ALA A 50 0.65 -9.76 -10.67
N ASN A 51 1.54 -9.94 -9.69
CA ASN A 51 2.95 -10.21 -9.96
C ASN A 51 3.15 -11.54 -10.70
N ALA A 52 2.35 -12.56 -10.40
CA ALA A 52 2.39 -13.82 -11.15
C ALA A 52 2.04 -13.60 -12.63
N LEU A 53 0.96 -12.88 -12.93
CA LEU A 53 0.56 -12.52 -14.30
C LEU A 53 1.64 -11.68 -15.01
N LEU A 54 2.21 -10.69 -14.32
CA LEU A 54 3.29 -9.87 -14.88
C LEU A 54 4.56 -10.66 -15.20
N ASN A 55 4.87 -11.68 -14.40
CA ASN A 55 6.00 -12.57 -14.64
C ASN A 55 5.78 -13.45 -15.89
N GLU A 56 4.56 -13.92 -16.12
CA GLU A 56 4.17 -14.65 -17.34
C GLU A 56 4.41 -13.78 -18.59
N CYS A 57 4.10 -12.48 -18.51
CA CYS A 57 4.31 -11.51 -19.59
C CYS A 57 5.72 -10.92 -19.66
N ARG A 58 6.68 -11.38 -18.84
CA ARG A 58 8.05 -10.82 -18.73
C ARG A 58 8.10 -9.30 -18.51
N SER A 59 7.11 -8.76 -17.79
CA SER A 59 7.06 -7.34 -17.47
C SER A 59 8.15 -6.96 -16.48
N ASN A 60 8.66 -5.73 -16.60
CA ASN A 60 9.62 -5.16 -15.64
C ASN A 60 8.95 -4.43 -14.46
N VAL A 61 7.62 -4.50 -14.37
CA VAL A 61 6.82 -3.92 -13.30
C VAL A 61 6.64 -4.93 -12.17
N ARG A 62 6.68 -4.45 -10.93
CA ARG A 62 6.41 -5.24 -9.72
C ARG A 62 5.57 -4.44 -8.73
N TYR A 63 4.60 -5.10 -8.14
CA TYR A 63 3.78 -4.55 -7.06
C TYR A 63 4.32 -5.01 -5.69
N CYS A 64 4.32 -4.11 -4.71
CA CYS A 64 4.69 -4.40 -3.32
C CYS A 64 3.68 -3.76 -2.37
N VAL A 65 3.31 -4.45 -1.29
CA VAL A 65 2.46 -3.87 -0.25
C VAL A 65 3.31 -3.01 0.69
N SER A 66 2.77 -1.87 1.10
CA SER A 66 3.36 -0.96 2.09
C SER A 66 2.25 -0.32 2.92
N LEU A 67 2.63 0.38 3.99
CA LEU A 67 1.71 1.12 4.83
C LEU A 67 1.93 2.62 4.64
N GLN A 68 0.84 3.38 4.61
CA GLN A 68 0.90 4.83 4.69
C GLN A 68 0.12 5.34 5.90
N VAL A 69 0.50 6.52 6.38
CA VAL A 69 -0.27 7.27 7.37
C VAL A 69 -1.09 8.32 6.61
N PRO A 70 -2.43 8.24 6.60
CA PRO A 70 -3.26 9.26 5.99
C PRO A 70 -3.03 10.63 6.65
N ILE A 71 -3.04 11.69 5.85
CA ILE A 71 -2.83 13.06 6.34
C ILE A 71 -3.85 13.47 7.41
N GLN A 72 -5.06 12.90 7.34
CA GLN A 72 -6.12 13.11 8.33
C GLN A 72 -5.67 12.70 9.73
N CYS A 73 -4.91 11.60 9.85
CA CYS A 73 -4.39 11.12 11.12
C CYS A 73 -3.32 12.08 11.69
N LEU A 74 -2.48 12.64 10.82
CA LEU A 74 -1.49 13.66 11.22
C LEU A 74 -2.17 14.95 11.68
N ASN A 75 -3.23 15.37 10.98
CA ASN A 75 -4.01 16.57 11.34
C ASN A 75 -4.74 16.42 12.68
N GLN A 76 -5.24 15.22 12.98
CA GLN A 76 -5.86 14.92 14.27
C GLN A 76 -4.83 14.95 15.40
N ALA A 77 -3.65 14.34 15.17
CA ALA A 77 -2.55 14.38 16.13
C ALA A 77 -2.10 15.82 16.45
N LYS A 78 -1.99 16.69 15.42
CA LYS A 78 -1.64 18.10 15.60
C LYS A 78 -2.65 18.85 16.48
N ARG A 79 -3.94 18.68 16.24
CA ARG A 79 -5.00 19.34 17.04
C ARG A 79 -5.00 18.83 18.49
N ALA A 80 -4.77 17.54 18.71
CA ALA A 80 -4.71 16.96 20.05
C ALA A 80 -3.54 17.50 20.90
N THR A 81 -2.43 17.89 20.25
CA THR A 81 -1.29 18.53 20.94
C THR A 81 -1.49 20.01 21.25
N GLU A 82 -2.35 20.71 20.51
CA GLU A 82 -2.67 22.13 20.76
C GLU A 82 -3.62 22.30 21.96
N ASP A 83 -4.48 21.31 22.22
CA ASP A 83 -5.34 21.24 23.41
C ASP A 83 -4.60 20.57 24.58
N ALA A 84 -3.71 21.32 25.26
CA ALA A 84 -2.83 20.85 26.34
C ALA A 84 -3.55 20.16 27.53
N PHE A 85 -4.86 20.41 27.71
CA PHE A 85 -5.67 19.79 28.76
C PHE A 85 -6.21 18.39 28.37
N SER A 86 -6.12 17.98 27.09
CA SER A 86 -6.56 16.67 26.59
C SER A 86 -5.42 15.65 26.43
N ILE A 87 -4.17 16.08 26.60
CA ILE A 87 -2.95 15.28 26.36
C ILE A 87 -2.90 14.03 27.24
N PHE A 88 -3.45 14.07 28.47
CA PHE A 88 -3.45 12.91 29.37
C PHE A 88 -4.53 11.87 29.07
N GLN A 89 -5.49 12.14 28.17
CA GLN A 89 -6.65 11.26 27.96
C GLN A 89 -6.79 10.70 26.54
N LYS A 90 -6.08 11.25 25.54
CA LYS A 90 -6.18 10.81 24.14
C LYS A 90 -4.81 10.62 23.50
N SER A 91 -4.11 9.54 23.86
CA SER A 91 -3.12 8.96 22.97
C SER A 91 -3.86 8.36 21.76
N GLN A 92 -4.31 9.22 20.83
CA GLN A 92 -4.91 8.80 19.57
C GLN A 92 -3.84 8.07 18.78
N ARG A 93 -4.06 6.77 18.59
CA ARG A 93 -3.16 5.92 17.82
C ARG A 93 -3.23 6.31 16.35
N ILE A 94 -2.08 6.57 15.75
CA ILE A 94 -1.99 6.85 14.32
C ILE A 94 -2.54 5.64 13.57
N GLN A 95 -3.62 5.84 12.82
CA GLN A 95 -4.16 4.82 11.94
C GLN A 95 -3.36 4.83 10.63
N CYS A 96 -2.89 3.67 10.22
CA CYS A 96 -2.29 3.47 8.91
C CYS A 96 -3.26 2.74 7.98
N GLU A 97 -2.99 2.78 6.70
CA GLU A 97 -3.72 2.02 5.69
C GLU A 97 -2.75 1.37 4.69
N PRO A 98 -3.09 0.20 4.13
CA PRO A 98 -2.26 -0.43 3.13
C PRO A 98 -2.34 0.30 1.79
N VAL A 99 -1.19 0.39 1.14
CA VAL A 99 -1.02 0.88 -0.23
C VAL A 99 -0.17 -0.07 -1.03
N ILE A 100 -0.36 -0.03 -2.35
CA ILE A 100 0.43 -0.82 -3.28
C ILE A 100 1.45 0.10 -3.93
N GLU A 101 2.73 -0.19 -3.74
CA GLU A 101 3.81 0.44 -4.48
C GLU A 101 3.96 -0.21 -5.85
N VAL A 102 4.02 0.63 -6.88
CA VAL A 102 4.37 0.22 -8.24
C VAL A 102 5.85 0.50 -8.43
N ARG A 103 6.61 -0.55 -8.73
CA ARG A 103 8.06 -0.47 -8.97
C ARG A 103 8.36 -0.92 -10.38
N ARG A 104 9.30 -0.25 -11.04
CA ARG A 104 9.87 -0.69 -12.31
C ARG A 104 11.36 -0.89 -12.13
N GLY A 105 11.81 -2.14 -12.24
CA GLY A 105 13.14 -2.52 -11.76
C GLY A 105 13.31 -2.14 -10.28
N ASN A 106 14.34 -1.34 -9.97
CA ASN A 106 14.65 -0.93 -8.60
C ASN A 106 13.94 0.36 -8.15
N VAL A 107 13.29 1.09 -9.06
CA VAL A 107 12.72 2.42 -8.79
C VAL A 107 11.25 2.30 -8.38
N ARG A 108 10.87 3.01 -7.31
CA ARG A 108 9.46 3.21 -6.93
C ARG A 108 8.89 4.34 -7.77
N GLU A 109 7.91 4.03 -8.62
CA GLU A 109 7.27 5.01 -9.50
C GLU A 109 6.14 5.75 -8.79
N ARG A 110 5.25 5.01 -8.12
CA ARG A 110 4.06 5.56 -7.47
C ARG A 110 3.47 4.61 -6.45
N SER A 111 2.54 5.11 -5.65
CA SER A 111 1.64 4.30 -4.83
C SER A 111 0.21 4.37 -5.38
N ILE A 112 -0.52 3.26 -5.32
CA ILE A 112 -1.92 3.16 -5.70
C ILE A 112 -2.73 2.55 -4.56
N SER A 113 -4.04 2.83 -4.56
CA SER A 113 -4.96 2.27 -3.59
C SER A 113 -5.24 0.79 -3.84
N LEU A 114 -5.74 0.10 -2.81
CA LEU A 114 -6.19 -1.28 -2.92
C LEU A 114 -7.29 -1.46 -3.97
N ALA A 115 -8.25 -0.53 -4.04
CA ALA A 115 -9.31 -0.54 -5.05
C ALA A 115 -8.75 -0.41 -6.47
N ARG A 116 -7.76 0.47 -6.67
CA ARG A 116 -7.10 0.59 -7.98
C ARG A 116 -6.38 -0.70 -8.35
N MET A 117 -5.75 -1.36 -7.39
CA MET A 117 -5.09 -2.65 -7.61
C MET A 117 -6.07 -3.75 -8.04
N GLN A 118 -7.28 -3.79 -7.46
CA GLN A 118 -8.33 -4.72 -7.88
C GLN A 118 -8.72 -4.51 -9.35
N SER A 119 -8.87 -3.25 -9.79
CA SER A 119 -9.14 -2.94 -11.19
C SER A 119 -7.98 -3.36 -12.09
N THR A 120 -6.74 -3.04 -11.71
CA THR A 120 -5.53 -3.42 -12.46
C THR A 120 -5.40 -4.94 -12.59
N LEU A 121 -5.72 -5.70 -11.54
CA LEU A 121 -5.69 -7.16 -11.63
C LEU A 121 -6.70 -7.68 -12.66
N ARG A 122 -7.93 -7.16 -12.68
CA ARG A 122 -8.94 -7.56 -13.68
C ARG A 122 -8.49 -7.25 -15.10
N GLU A 123 -7.83 -6.11 -15.31
CA GLU A 123 -7.24 -5.74 -16.61
C GLU A 123 -6.15 -6.74 -17.03
N LEU A 124 -5.24 -7.09 -16.11
CA LEU A 124 -4.18 -8.09 -16.37
C LEU A 124 -4.74 -9.49 -16.68
N GLU A 125 -5.81 -9.89 -15.98
CA GLU A 125 -6.49 -11.16 -16.23
C GLU A 125 -7.16 -11.17 -17.61
N ALA A 126 -7.82 -10.09 -18.00
CA ALA A 126 -8.44 -9.98 -19.31
C ALA A 126 -7.43 -10.04 -20.46
N THR A 127 -6.24 -9.44 -20.29
CA THR A 127 -5.17 -9.51 -21.31
C THR A 127 -4.57 -10.92 -21.44
N ARG A 128 -4.63 -11.74 -20.39
CA ARG A 128 -4.18 -13.14 -20.45
C ARG A 128 -5.12 -14.01 -21.31
N ASP A 129 -6.42 -13.75 -21.23
CA ASP A 129 -7.44 -14.54 -21.93
C ASP A 129 -7.60 -14.14 -23.42
N ASP A 130 -6.99 -13.03 -23.85
CA ASP A 130 -6.97 -12.56 -25.24
C ASP A 130 -5.53 -12.39 -25.76
N PRO A 131 -4.85 -13.47 -26.19
CA PRO A 131 -3.47 -13.42 -26.66
C PRO A 131 -3.27 -12.67 -27.99
N GLU A 132 -4.35 -12.25 -28.68
CA GLU A 132 -4.27 -11.48 -29.94
C GLU A 132 -4.25 -9.96 -29.74
N SER A 133 -4.49 -9.45 -28.53
CA SER A 133 -4.37 -8.01 -28.24
C SER A 133 -3.14 -7.71 -27.41
N ASN A 134 -2.00 -7.53 -28.09
CA ASN A 134 -0.83 -6.88 -27.50
C ASN A 134 -0.77 -5.39 -27.90
N PRO A 135 -1.47 -4.47 -27.20
CA PRO A 135 -1.31 -3.02 -27.41
C PRO A 135 -0.29 -2.39 -26.45
N LEU A 136 0.63 -3.16 -25.84
CA LEU A 136 1.76 -2.58 -25.07
C LEU A 136 2.85 -2.00 -26.00
N ALA A 137 2.42 -1.31 -27.06
CA ALA A 137 3.11 -0.20 -27.66
C ALA A 137 2.25 1.05 -27.39
N VAL A 138 2.13 1.45 -26.12
CA VAL A 138 1.71 2.82 -25.80
C VAL A 138 2.88 3.72 -26.17
N THR A 139 2.86 4.08 -27.44
CA THR A 139 3.59 5.16 -28.06
C THR A 139 3.45 6.39 -27.20
N SER A 140 4.57 7.00 -26.80
CA SER A 140 4.61 8.33 -26.19
C SER A 140 3.98 9.33 -27.16
N THR A 141 2.68 9.60 -27.03
CA THR A 141 2.04 10.77 -27.64
C THR A 141 2.27 11.97 -26.73
N THR A 142 3.42 12.63 -26.90
CA THR A 142 3.51 14.06 -26.58
C THR A 142 2.74 14.82 -27.66
N SER A 143 1.47 15.15 -27.39
CA SER A 143 0.71 16.05 -28.25
C SER A 143 1.21 17.48 -28.04
N VAL A 144 1.65 18.05 -29.15
CA VAL A 144 1.86 19.45 -29.48
C VAL A 144 0.89 20.38 -28.74
N PHE A 145 1.42 21.38 -28.02
CA PHE A 145 0.71 22.63 -27.78
C PHE A 145 1.34 23.70 -28.66
N ASN A 146 0.49 24.31 -29.48
CA ASN A 146 0.76 25.39 -30.41
C ASN A 146 1.37 26.61 -29.70
N GLU A 147 2.29 27.28 -30.38
CA GLU A 147 2.21 28.75 -30.51
C GLU A 147 2.84 29.15 -31.85
N LEU A 148 2.03 29.81 -32.67
CA LEU A 148 2.33 30.27 -34.02
C LEU A 148 1.88 31.73 -34.09
N LYS A 149 2.78 32.66 -33.78
CA LYS A 149 2.99 33.95 -34.48
C LYS A 149 4.11 34.76 -33.84
#